data_AF-A0A927YCC9-F1
#
_entry.id   AF-A0A927YCC9-F1
#
_cell.length_a   1.000
_cell.length_b   1.000
_cell.length_c   1.000
_cell.angle_alpha   90.00
_cell.angle_beta   90.00
_cell.angle_gamma   90.00
#
_symmetry.space_group_name_H-M   'P 1'
#
loop_
_entity.id
_entity.type
_entity.pdbx_description
1 polymer ?
#
loop_
_entity_poly.entity_id
_entity_poly.type
_entity_poly.pdbx_seq_one_letter_code
_entity_poly.pdbx_strand_id
1 'polypeptide(L)'
;MSDVLNFKCPCCGAMLTFNGAAGEMVCEYCDAHFTMEQAKAAQEAEKENAASSDMTWTSEEHTMIRDENGKVKGYLCSSCGAEMVADDNTAATECPYCGNPAIVPHSFEGMYQPDLVIPFAIDKAKATASLKEFTKGKKLLPNAFTQGNRIQDITGLYVPFWLYSCHAKGSVSFEGAKIKKWEDSNYTYEKKDYYNIVRSGEMDFERIPADASTKMDDATMDSLEPYDMSKAVQYDAAYFSGYLADRYDVEEKEAQPRANDRVTHTFKEKMREAVKDYSEVKEKSESIRLSNAKAEYAMLPVWMMTTKYEDKTYTFGINGQSGKMVGSLPVDMGKYYKYLIITALITMAIMQAGIYFLMQGNFTATTEIVALVISAIVGFIYAQSLKSAMSTVAAKHTATGYLKQGSLRMGSPVDRFLFTKTEKHEKPKNNG
;
A
#
# COMPACT_ATOMS: atom_id res chain seq x y z
N MET A 1 -28.74 12.81 -22.67
CA MET A 1 -29.13 11.67 -21.81
C MET A 1 -28.11 11.64 -20.69
N SER A 2 -28.43 12.32 -19.59
CA SER A 2 -27.47 12.80 -18.59
C SER A 2 -27.95 12.39 -17.22
N ASP A 3 -28.25 11.09 -17.07
CA ASP A 3 -29.04 10.59 -15.96
C ASP A 3 -28.14 9.78 -15.03
N VAL A 4 -28.31 10.00 -13.73
CA VAL A 4 -27.58 9.28 -12.67
C VAL A 4 -27.84 7.79 -12.86
N LEU A 5 -26.78 7.01 -13.07
CA LEU A 5 -26.91 5.58 -13.36
C LEU A 5 -27.12 4.82 -12.06
N ASN A 6 -28.33 4.29 -11.87
CA ASN A 6 -28.71 3.45 -10.73
C ASN A 6 -29.24 2.09 -11.21
N PHE A 7 -28.78 1.01 -10.59
CA PHE A 7 -29.23 -0.35 -10.87
C PHE A 7 -30.36 -0.74 -9.92
N LYS A 8 -31.57 -0.97 -10.45
CA LYS A 8 -32.75 -1.36 -9.66
C LYS A 8 -33.01 -2.86 -9.72
N CYS A 9 -33.54 -3.40 -8.63
CA CYS A 9 -33.94 -4.78 -8.49
C CYS A 9 -35.27 -5.01 -9.24
N PRO A 10 -35.33 -5.95 -10.19
CA PRO A 10 -36.57 -6.28 -10.91
C PRO A 10 -37.69 -6.81 -10.00
N CYS A 11 -37.34 -7.40 -8.85
CA CYS A 11 -38.33 -8.03 -7.96
C CYS A 11 -39.03 -7.04 -7.04
N CYS A 12 -38.31 -6.06 -6.49
CA CYS A 12 -38.85 -5.15 -5.45
C CYS A 12 -38.57 -3.67 -5.71
N GLY A 13 -37.84 -3.31 -6.77
CA GLY A 13 -37.48 -1.93 -7.10
C GLY A 13 -36.39 -1.32 -6.21
N ALA A 14 -35.89 -2.04 -5.19
CA ALA A 14 -34.77 -1.59 -4.37
C ALA A 14 -33.45 -1.59 -5.17
N MET A 15 -32.42 -0.92 -4.66
CA MET A 15 -31.16 -0.79 -5.39
C MET A 15 -30.29 -2.04 -5.27
N LEU A 16 -29.58 -2.33 -6.34
CA LEU A 16 -28.62 -3.43 -6.40
C LEU A 16 -27.22 -2.91 -6.10
N THR A 17 -26.54 -3.56 -5.16
CA THR A 17 -25.13 -3.33 -4.84
C THR A 17 -24.27 -4.43 -5.44
N PHE A 18 -23.06 -4.12 -5.87
CA PHE A 18 -22.15 -5.13 -6.39
C PHE A 18 -21.52 -5.91 -5.25
N ASN A 19 -21.73 -7.23 -5.22
CA ASN A 19 -21.07 -8.11 -4.26
C ASN A 19 -19.86 -8.78 -4.92
N GLY A 20 -18.69 -8.26 -4.60
CA GLY A 20 -17.41 -8.75 -5.07
C GLY A 20 -17.07 -10.21 -4.76
N ALA A 21 -17.57 -10.76 -3.65
CA ALA A 21 -17.29 -12.14 -3.27
C ALA A 21 -18.09 -13.15 -4.11
N ALA A 22 -19.29 -12.77 -4.53
CA ALA A 22 -20.16 -13.57 -5.41
C ALA A 22 -19.93 -13.26 -6.90
N GLY A 23 -19.45 -12.07 -7.24
CA GLY A 23 -19.39 -11.58 -8.62
C GLY A 23 -20.77 -11.21 -9.19
N GLU A 24 -21.72 -10.91 -8.32
CA GLU A 24 -23.14 -10.72 -8.63
C GLU A 24 -23.66 -9.40 -8.06
N MET A 25 -24.76 -8.91 -8.63
CA MET A 25 -25.53 -7.78 -8.12
C MET A 25 -26.54 -8.29 -7.10
N VAL A 26 -26.47 -7.81 -5.85
CA VAL A 26 -27.30 -8.29 -4.74
C VAL A 26 -28.25 -7.20 -4.29
N CYS A 27 -29.49 -7.57 -4.04
CA CYS A 27 -30.49 -6.70 -3.44
C CYS A 27 -30.52 -6.91 -1.91
N GLU A 28 -30.13 -5.92 -1.13
CA GLU A 28 -30.13 -6.01 0.35
C GLU A 28 -31.53 -6.05 0.98
N TYR A 29 -32.58 -5.72 0.21
CA TYR A 29 -33.96 -5.70 0.69
C TYR A 29 -34.69 -7.05 0.57
N CYS A 30 -34.55 -7.73 -0.57
CA CYS A 30 -35.25 -9.00 -0.86
C CYS A 30 -34.30 -10.19 -1.02
N ASP A 31 -33.00 -10.01 -0.77
CA ASP A 31 -31.94 -11.01 -0.88
C ASP A 31 -31.87 -11.68 -2.26
N ALA A 32 -32.34 -11.00 -3.31
CA ALA A 32 -32.26 -11.50 -4.68
C ALA A 32 -30.87 -11.28 -5.27
N HIS A 33 -30.41 -12.26 -6.04
CA HIS A 33 -29.13 -12.29 -6.71
C HIS A 33 -29.32 -12.20 -8.22
N PHE A 34 -28.59 -11.31 -8.87
CA PHE A 34 -28.63 -11.12 -10.31
C PHE A 34 -27.21 -11.13 -10.88
N THR A 35 -27.04 -11.74 -12.04
CA THR A 35 -25.82 -11.54 -12.83
C THR A 35 -25.76 -10.09 -13.34
N MET A 36 -24.56 -9.59 -13.64
CA MET A 36 -24.40 -8.23 -14.19
C MET A 36 -25.18 -8.03 -15.49
N GLU A 37 -25.23 -9.05 -16.36
CA GLU A 37 -26.00 -9.00 -17.61
C GLU A 37 -27.51 -8.86 -17.35
N GLN A 38 -28.04 -9.60 -16.38
CA GLN A 38 -29.47 -9.53 -16.01
C GLN A 38 -29.84 -8.18 -15.40
N ALA A 39 -28.98 -7.63 -14.54
CA ALA A 39 -29.21 -6.31 -13.94
C ALA A 39 -29.23 -5.20 -15.00
N LYS A 40 -28.34 -5.28 -16.00
CA LYS A 40 -28.30 -4.35 -17.13
C LYS A 40 -29.50 -4.46 -18.05
N ALA A 41 -29.86 -5.68 -18.43
CA ALA A 41 -31.02 -5.91 -19.29
C ALA A 41 -32.31 -5.36 -18.65
N ALA A 42 -32.46 -5.52 -17.33
CA ALA A 42 -33.57 -4.92 -16.60
C ALA A 42 -33.54 -3.38 -16.60
N GLN A 43 -32.36 -2.78 -16.43
CA GLN A 43 -32.19 -1.33 -16.47
C GLN A 43 -32.48 -0.74 -17.85
N GLU A 44 -32.02 -1.41 -18.91
CA GLU A 44 -32.28 -1.02 -20.30
C GLU A 44 -33.78 -1.14 -20.62
N ALA A 45 -34.42 -2.24 -20.22
CA ALA A 45 -35.86 -2.42 -20.39
C ALA A 45 -36.66 -1.34 -19.64
N GLU A 46 -36.23 -0.90 -18.45
CA GLU A 46 -36.89 0.20 -17.73
C GLU A 46 -36.74 1.54 -18.47
N LYS A 47 -35.55 1.83 -19.03
CA LYS A 47 -35.31 3.03 -19.86
C LYS A 47 -36.14 3.02 -21.14
N GLU A 48 -36.23 1.90 -21.82
CA GLU A 48 -37.05 1.74 -23.04
C GLU A 48 -38.54 1.92 -22.74
N ASN A 49 -39.03 1.33 -21.64
CA ASN A 49 -40.42 1.49 -21.22
C ASN A 49 -40.73 2.95 -20.85
N ALA A 50 -39.82 3.64 -20.14
CA ALA A 50 -39.98 5.06 -19.81
C ALA A 50 -40.01 5.94 -21.08
N ALA A 51 -39.16 5.63 -22.08
CA ALA A 51 -39.14 6.34 -23.36
C ALA A 51 -40.40 6.09 -24.23
N SER A 52 -41.11 4.97 -24.01
CA SER A 52 -42.32 4.61 -24.77
C SER A 52 -43.62 5.22 -24.21
N SER A 53 -43.59 5.82 -23.01
CA SER A 53 -44.76 6.45 -22.41
C SER A 53 -44.99 7.86 -22.98
N ASP A 54 -46.11 8.03 -23.71
CA ASP A 54 -46.49 9.19 -24.54
C ASP A 54 -46.89 10.46 -23.74
N MET A 55 -46.38 10.64 -22.52
CA MET A 55 -46.69 11.76 -21.62
C MET A 55 -45.44 12.57 -21.29
N THR A 56 -44.79 13.13 -22.32
CA THR A 56 -43.63 14.01 -22.18
C THR A 56 -44.03 15.43 -21.77
N TRP A 57 -44.01 15.72 -20.48
CA TRP A 57 -43.69 17.07 -20.00
C TRP A 57 -42.17 17.22 -20.05
N THR A 58 -41.65 17.94 -21.05
CA THR A 58 -40.20 18.22 -21.17
C THR A 58 -39.83 19.37 -20.24
N SER A 59 -39.74 19.12 -18.94
CA SER A 59 -38.81 19.90 -18.11
C SER A 59 -37.41 19.35 -18.38
N GLU A 60 -36.44 20.21 -18.70
CA GLU A 60 -35.03 19.81 -18.59
C GLU A 60 -34.84 19.22 -17.19
N GLU A 61 -34.54 17.92 -17.11
CA GLU A 61 -34.32 17.29 -15.82
C GLU A 61 -33.12 17.98 -15.16
N HIS A 62 -33.39 18.88 -14.21
CA HIS A 62 -32.40 19.55 -13.38
C HIS A 62 -31.80 18.58 -12.35
N THR A 63 -31.48 17.35 -12.78
CA THR A 63 -30.83 16.34 -11.95
C THR A 63 -29.37 16.66 -11.67
N MET A 64 -28.78 17.58 -12.44
CA MET A 64 -27.39 18.01 -12.31
C MET A 64 -27.33 19.52 -12.08
N ILE A 65 -26.62 19.90 -11.02
CA ILE A 65 -26.32 21.29 -10.68
C ILE A 65 -24.95 21.58 -11.26
N ARG A 66 -24.92 22.49 -12.24
CA ARG A 66 -23.67 22.92 -12.88
C ARG A 66 -23.33 24.35 -12.46
N ASP A 67 -22.03 24.65 -12.38
CA ASP A 67 -21.56 26.02 -12.23
C ASP A 67 -21.61 26.79 -13.57
N GLU A 68 -21.22 28.06 -13.53
CA GLU A 68 -21.15 28.96 -14.69
C GLU A 68 -20.19 28.47 -15.80
N ASN A 69 -19.30 27.53 -15.50
CA ASN A 69 -18.34 26.92 -16.43
C ASN A 69 -18.80 25.53 -16.91
N GLY A 70 -20.03 25.09 -16.55
CA GLY A 70 -20.59 23.80 -16.95
C GLY A 70 -20.11 22.62 -16.10
N LYS A 71 -19.43 22.88 -14.99
CA LYS A 71 -18.80 21.93 -14.07
C LYS A 71 -19.82 21.39 -13.07
N VAL A 72 -19.85 20.08 -12.81
CA VAL A 72 -20.86 19.47 -11.92
C VAL A 72 -20.54 19.83 -10.46
N LYS A 73 -21.40 20.64 -9.85
CA LYS A 73 -21.31 21.08 -8.44
C LYS A 73 -22.18 20.22 -7.52
N GLY A 74 -23.15 19.52 -8.10
CA GLY A 74 -24.05 18.66 -7.36
C GLY A 74 -25.04 17.93 -8.26
N TYR A 75 -25.82 17.04 -7.66
CA TYR A 75 -26.86 16.28 -8.35
C TYR A 75 -28.04 16.01 -7.41
N LEU A 76 -29.24 15.79 -7.96
CA LEU A 76 -30.41 15.37 -7.20
C LEU A 76 -30.43 13.85 -7.08
N CYS A 77 -30.60 13.33 -5.87
CA CYS A 77 -30.77 11.91 -5.65
C CYS A 77 -32.09 11.43 -6.30
N SER A 78 -32.01 10.48 -7.23
CA SER A 78 -33.20 9.97 -7.94
C SER A 78 -34.17 9.21 -7.03
N SER A 79 -33.76 8.82 -5.82
CA SER A 79 -34.59 8.05 -4.90
C SER A 79 -35.33 8.93 -3.88
N CYS A 80 -34.68 9.95 -3.33
CA CYS A 80 -35.28 10.80 -2.28
C CYS A 80 -35.39 12.29 -2.65
N GLY A 81 -34.86 12.69 -3.80
CA GLY A 81 -34.85 14.08 -4.27
C GLY A 81 -33.88 15.00 -3.53
N ALA A 82 -33.03 14.48 -2.63
CA ALA A 82 -32.06 15.30 -1.91
C ALA A 82 -31.01 15.88 -2.87
N GLU A 83 -30.71 17.17 -2.68
CA GLU A 83 -29.61 17.85 -3.34
C GLU A 83 -28.27 17.43 -2.72
N MET A 84 -27.40 16.86 -3.56
CA MET A 84 -26.11 16.34 -3.18
C MET A 84 -25.02 17.23 -3.76
N VAL A 85 -24.11 17.70 -2.91
CA VAL A 85 -22.88 18.36 -3.40
C VAL A 85 -21.91 17.27 -3.85
N ALA A 86 -21.43 17.37 -5.08
CA ALA A 86 -20.40 16.51 -5.62
C ALA A 86 -19.12 17.32 -5.77
N ASP A 87 -17.99 16.73 -5.36
CA ASP A 87 -16.70 17.26 -5.75
C ASP A 87 -16.47 16.94 -7.24
N ASP A 88 -15.60 17.69 -7.86
CA ASP A 88 -15.22 17.51 -9.25
C ASP A 88 -14.75 16.12 -9.59
N ASN A 89 -14.00 15.54 -8.67
CA ASN A 89 -13.43 14.23 -8.90
C ASN A 89 -14.43 13.13 -8.54
N THR A 90 -15.58 13.41 -7.92
CA THR A 90 -16.53 12.36 -7.52
C THR A 90 -17.12 11.62 -8.73
N ALA A 91 -16.96 10.30 -8.76
CA ALA A 91 -17.42 9.42 -9.82
C ALA A 91 -18.55 8.48 -9.40
N ALA A 92 -18.47 7.93 -8.18
CA ALA A 92 -19.53 7.16 -7.57
C ALA A 92 -19.65 7.54 -6.09
N THR A 93 -20.88 7.64 -5.60
CA THR A 93 -21.13 7.99 -4.20
C THR A 93 -22.44 7.40 -3.70
N GLU A 94 -22.70 7.51 -2.39
CA GLU A 94 -23.93 7.08 -1.74
C GLU A 94 -24.66 8.29 -1.16
N CYS A 95 -25.99 8.34 -1.30
CA CYS A 95 -26.79 9.41 -0.71
C CYS A 95 -26.82 9.28 0.82
N PRO A 96 -26.31 10.26 1.60
CA PRO A 96 -26.28 10.22 3.07
C PRO A 96 -27.68 10.26 3.71
N TYR A 97 -28.71 10.62 2.95
CA TYR A 97 -30.08 10.70 3.46
C TYR A 97 -30.85 9.39 3.34
N CYS A 98 -30.59 8.58 2.31
CA CYS A 98 -31.38 7.39 2.02
C CYS A 98 -30.56 6.15 1.65
N GLY A 99 -29.23 6.26 1.61
CA GLY A 99 -28.32 5.17 1.26
C GLY A 99 -28.33 4.78 -0.22
N ASN A 100 -28.94 5.59 -1.10
CA ASN A 100 -29.02 5.27 -2.52
C ASN A 100 -27.63 5.38 -3.18
N PRO A 101 -27.05 4.28 -3.71
CA PRO A 101 -25.83 4.35 -4.50
C PRO A 101 -26.13 5.09 -5.81
N ALA A 102 -25.25 6.02 -6.17
CA ALA A 102 -25.39 6.88 -7.32
C ALA A 102 -24.06 6.98 -8.07
N ILE A 103 -24.07 6.61 -9.34
CA ILE A 103 -22.94 6.85 -10.24
C ILE A 103 -23.17 8.19 -10.94
N VAL A 104 -22.26 9.12 -10.73
CA VAL A 104 -22.39 10.51 -11.19
C VAL A 104 -22.26 10.52 -12.73
N PRO A 105 -23.25 11.07 -13.47
CA PRO A 105 -23.21 11.12 -14.93
C PRO A 105 -22.01 11.90 -15.45
N HIS A 106 -21.43 11.48 -16.57
CA HIS A 106 -20.21 12.02 -17.20
C HIS A 106 -18.90 11.82 -16.42
N SER A 107 -18.93 11.26 -15.21
CA SER A 107 -17.70 11.05 -14.43
C SER A 107 -16.80 9.94 -14.99
N PHE A 108 -17.32 9.07 -15.86
CA PHE A 108 -16.55 8.02 -16.55
C PHE A 108 -16.60 8.18 -18.08
N GLU A 109 -16.73 9.40 -18.59
CA GLU A 109 -16.73 9.66 -20.03
C GLU A 109 -15.36 10.15 -20.53
N GLY A 110 -15.05 9.80 -21.78
CA GLY A 110 -13.84 10.23 -22.46
C GLY A 110 -12.57 9.78 -21.73
N MET A 111 -11.71 10.73 -21.38
CA MET A 111 -10.42 10.46 -20.72
C MET A 111 -10.53 9.97 -19.28
N TYR A 112 -11.71 10.10 -18.65
CA TYR A 112 -11.94 9.65 -17.27
C TYR A 112 -12.53 8.24 -17.18
N GLN A 113 -12.73 7.57 -18.31
CA GLN A 113 -13.09 6.16 -18.31
C GLN A 113 -11.84 5.31 -18.04
N PRO A 114 -11.81 4.47 -16.99
CA PRO A 114 -10.68 3.58 -16.76
C PRO A 114 -10.62 2.48 -17.83
N ASP A 115 -9.40 2.09 -18.19
CA ASP A 115 -9.14 0.94 -19.07
C ASP A 115 -9.44 -0.37 -18.32
N LEU A 116 -9.14 -0.40 -17.02
CA LEU A 116 -9.19 -1.59 -16.18
C LEU A 116 -9.82 -1.30 -14.81
N VAL A 117 -10.52 -2.30 -14.28
CA VAL A 117 -11.04 -2.29 -12.92
C VAL A 117 -10.64 -3.60 -12.24
N ILE A 118 -10.17 -3.55 -11.00
CA ILE A 118 -10.10 -4.76 -10.16
C ILE A 118 -11.36 -4.77 -9.30
N PRO A 119 -12.29 -5.72 -9.49
CA PRO A 119 -13.49 -5.77 -8.67
C PRO A 119 -13.13 -5.99 -7.19
N PHE A 120 -13.93 -5.44 -6.29
CA PHE A 120 -13.88 -5.89 -4.89
C PHE A 120 -14.02 -7.42 -4.85
N ALA A 121 -13.30 -8.06 -3.93
CA ALA A 121 -13.44 -9.49 -3.64
C ALA A 121 -13.74 -9.72 -2.15
N ILE A 122 -13.34 -8.76 -1.31
CA ILE A 122 -13.55 -8.76 0.13
C ILE A 122 -14.77 -7.90 0.46
N ASP A 123 -15.73 -8.49 1.16
CA ASP A 123 -16.91 -7.81 1.67
C ASP A 123 -16.60 -6.91 2.89
N LYS A 124 -17.56 -6.02 3.21
CA LYS A 124 -17.45 -5.08 4.34
C LYS A 124 -17.24 -5.79 5.68
N ALA A 125 -17.85 -6.98 5.88
CA ALA A 125 -17.78 -7.72 7.14
C ALA A 125 -16.38 -8.28 7.38
N LYS A 126 -15.75 -8.85 6.35
CA LYS A 126 -14.36 -9.31 6.38
C LYS A 126 -13.39 -8.16 6.58
N ALA A 127 -13.58 -7.03 5.88
CA ALA A 127 -12.76 -5.85 6.08
C ALA A 127 -12.84 -5.33 7.55
N THR A 128 -14.05 -5.27 8.11
CA THR A 128 -14.28 -4.92 9.52
C THR A 128 -13.59 -5.91 10.46
N ALA A 129 -13.64 -7.22 10.16
CA ALA A 129 -12.97 -8.24 10.95
C ALA A 129 -11.44 -8.08 10.92
N SER A 130 -10.85 -7.81 9.75
CA SER A 130 -9.41 -7.57 9.60
C SER A 130 -8.93 -6.37 10.44
N LEU A 131 -9.72 -5.29 10.46
CA LEU A 131 -9.44 -4.12 11.28
C LEU A 131 -9.51 -4.42 12.79
N LYS A 132 -10.53 -5.17 13.22
CA LYS A 132 -10.64 -5.63 14.62
C LYS A 132 -9.44 -6.48 15.02
N GLU A 133 -9.02 -7.42 14.17
CA GLU A 133 -7.87 -8.27 14.46
C GLU A 133 -6.56 -7.46 14.49
N PHE A 134 -6.39 -6.47 13.61
CA PHE A 134 -5.22 -5.61 13.63
C PHE A 134 -5.06 -4.82 14.93
N THR A 135 -6.17 -4.37 15.53
CA THR A 135 -6.11 -3.62 16.81
C THR A 135 -5.93 -4.54 18.03
N LYS A 136 -6.19 -5.84 17.89
CA LYS A 136 -6.14 -6.81 19.00
C LYS A 136 -4.70 -7.11 19.42
N GLY A 137 -4.48 -7.26 20.73
CA GLY A 137 -3.18 -7.67 21.28
C GLY A 137 -2.07 -6.60 21.26
N LYS A 138 -2.36 -5.39 20.79
CA LYS A 138 -1.38 -4.28 20.72
C LYS A 138 -1.13 -3.68 22.10
N LYS A 139 -0.03 -4.09 22.73
CA LYS A 139 0.33 -3.70 24.12
C LYS A 139 0.48 -2.19 24.34
N LEU A 140 0.87 -1.45 23.31
CA LEU A 140 1.09 0.01 23.38
C LEU A 140 -0.14 0.83 22.96
N LEU A 141 -1.24 0.19 22.58
CA LEU A 141 -2.44 0.89 22.14
C LEU A 141 -3.17 1.51 23.34
N PRO A 142 -3.51 2.81 23.34
CA PRO A 142 -4.35 3.41 24.36
C PRO A 142 -5.71 2.70 24.47
N ASN A 143 -6.18 2.45 25.70
CA ASN A 143 -7.47 1.79 25.90
C ASN A 143 -8.64 2.64 25.40
N ALA A 144 -8.51 3.98 25.46
CA ALA A 144 -9.51 4.91 24.96
C ALA A 144 -9.70 4.80 23.44
N PHE A 145 -8.64 4.43 22.69
CA PHE A 145 -8.70 4.25 21.25
C PHE A 145 -9.59 3.07 20.84
N THR A 146 -9.55 1.96 21.59
CA THR A 146 -10.36 0.77 21.30
C THR A 146 -11.80 0.90 21.80
N GLN A 147 -12.06 1.73 22.80
CA GLN A 147 -13.39 1.95 23.36
C GLN A 147 -14.28 2.87 22.50
N GLY A 148 -13.68 3.68 21.61
CA GLY A 148 -14.38 4.70 20.81
C GLY A 148 -15.27 4.19 19.67
N ASN A 149 -15.33 2.87 19.44
CA ASN A 149 -16.31 2.17 18.59
C ASN A 149 -16.62 2.76 17.19
N ARG A 150 -15.68 3.47 16.53
CA ARG A 150 -15.81 3.92 15.12
C ARG A 150 -15.36 2.90 14.08
N ILE A 151 -15.12 1.65 14.50
CA ILE A 151 -14.67 0.55 13.63
C ILE A 151 -15.75 0.16 12.59
N GLN A 152 -17.00 0.65 12.74
CA GLN A 152 -18.13 0.34 11.85
C GLN A 152 -18.20 1.22 10.59
N ASP A 153 -17.52 2.37 10.58
CA ASP A 153 -17.57 3.35 9.48
C ASP A 153 -16.52 3.06 8.40
N ILE A 154 -16.31 1.78 8.09
CA ILE A 154 -15.43 1.40 6.99
C ILE A 154 -16.15 1.61 5.65
N THR A 155 -15.50 2.32 4.74
CA THR A 155 -16.07 2.72 3.46
C THR A 155 -15.29 2.08 2.34
N GLY A 156 -16.00 1.48 1.38
CA GLY A 156 -15.38 0.91 0.19
C GLY A 156 -15.22 1.99 -0.87
N LEU A 157 -14.01 2.13 -1.37
CA LEU A 157 -13.61 3.15 -2.33
C LEU A 157 -12.83 2.51 -3.48
N TYR A 158 -13.19 2.85 -4.71
CA TYR A 158 -12.33 2.68 -5.85
C TYR A 158 -11.39 3.87 -5.98
N VAL A 159 -10.10 3.60 -5.89
CA VAL A 159 -9.04 4.61 -5.98
C VAL A 159 -8.46 4.59 -7.40
N PRO A 160 -8.24 5.75 -8.02
CA PRO A 160 -7.64 5.84 -9.35
C PRO A 160 -6.12 5.59 -9.31
N PHE A 161 -5.62 4.80 -10.27
CA PHE A 161 -4.21 4.46 -10.42
C PHE A 161 -3.78 4.51 -11.88
N TRP A 162 -2.54 4.93 -12.12
CA TRP A 162 -1.83 4.70 -13.37
C TRP A 162 -1.02 3.40 -13.28
N LEU A 163 -1.19 2.51 -14.25
CA LEU A 163 -0.47 1.25 -14.34
C LEU A 163 0.63 1.34 -15.39
N TYR A 164 1.88 1.39 -14.96
CA TYR A 164 3.04 1.52 -15.85
C TYR A 164 3.64 0.16 -16.19
N SER A 165 3.81 -0.11 -17.48
CA SER A 165 4.58 -1.25 -17.98
C SER A 165 5.77 -0.74 -18.77
N CYS A 166 6.94 -1.37 -18.61
CA CYS A 166 8.14 -0.97 -19.33
C CYS A 166 9.18 -2.11 -19.39
N HIS A 167 10.09 -1.97 -20.35
CA HIS A 167 11.31 -2.77 -20.47
C HIS A 167 12.50 -1.96 -19.95
N ALA A 168 13.16 -2.46 -18.90
CA ALA A 168 14.34 -1.86 -18.31
C ALA A 168 15.61 -2.60 -18.75
N LYS A 169 16.57 -1.87 -19.31
CA LYS A 169 17.85 -2.42 -19.75
C LYS A 169 18.99 -1.52 -19.33
N GLY A 170 20.06 -2.09 -18.78
CA GLY A 170 21.12 -1.28 -18.25
C GLY A 170 22.30 -2.03 -17.66
N SER A 171 23.16 -1.27 -17.00
CA SER A 171 24.29 -1.76 -16.24
C SER A 171 24.51 -0.93 -14.99
N VAL A 172 24.92 -1.59 -13.92
CA VAL A 172 25.30 -0.96 -12.64
C VAL A 172 26.74 -1.33 -12.33
N SER A 173 27.52 -0.32 -11.94
CA SER A 173 28.90 -0.44 -11.52
C SER A 173 28.98 -0.39 -10.00
N PHE A 174 29.70 -1.34 -9.43
CA PHE A 174 29.98 -1.45 -8.01
C PHE A 174 31.48 -1.48 -7.77
N GLU A 175 31.91 -0.94 -6.63
CA GLU A 175 33.23 -1.17 -6.07
C GLU A 175 33.11 -2.25 -5.01
N GLY A 176 33.79 -3.38 -5.21
CA GLY A 176 33.81 -4.48 -4.24
C GLY A 176 35.20 -4.68 -3.66
N ALA A 177 35.27 -5.06 -2.38
CA ALA A 177 36.51 -5.41 -1.72
C ALA A 177 36.48 -6.87 -1.22
N LYS A 178 37.56 -7.60 -1.49
CA LYS A 178 37.83 -8.91 -0.87
C LYS A 178 38.78 -8.71 0.29
N ILE A 179 38.35 -9.06 1.49
CA ILE A 179 39.13 -8.86 2.72
C ILE A 179 39.80 -10.18 3.11
N LYS A 180 41.12 -10.16 3.26
CA LYS A 180 41.89 -11.25 3.86
C LYS A 180 42.54 -10.74 5.14
N LYS A 181 42.28 -11.44 6.24
CA LYS A 181 42.88 -11.18 7.54
C LYS A 181 43.83 -12.31 7.89
N TRP A 182 45.03 -11.96 8.35
CA TRP A 182 45.96 -12.89 8.96
C TRP A 182 46.72 -12.19 10.07
N GLU A 183 47.29 -12.97 10.96
CA GLU A 183 47.95 -12.45 12.14
C GLU A 183 49.33 -13.06 12.29
N ASP A 184 50.26 -12.26 12.82
CA ASP A 184 51.53 -12.75 13.37
C ASP A 184 51.56 -12.55 14.90
N SER A 185 52.72 -12.76 15.52
CA SER A 185 52.91 -12.64 16.96
C SER A 185 52.64 -11.23 17.51
N ASN A 186 52.85 -10.19 16.71
CA ASN A 186 52.84 -8.79 17.16
C ASN A 186 51.78 -7.94 16.46
N TYR A 187 51.25 -8.39 15.33
CA TYR A 187 50.41 -7.60 14.44
C TYR A 187 49.26 -8.40 13.82
N THR A 188 48.16 -7.71 13.56
CA THR A 188 47.06 -8.17 12.73
C THR A 188 47.11 -7.42 11.40
N TYR A 189 47.11 -8.15 10.29
CA TYR A 189 47.13 -7.61 8.94
C TYR A 189 45.75 -7.74 8.31
N GLU A 190 45.32 -6.67 7.65
CA GLU A 190 44.10 -6.63 6.87
C GLU A 190 44.43 -6.21 5.43
N LYS A 191 44.32 -7.16 4.49
CA LYS A 191 44.47 -6.89 3.05
C LYS A 191 43.11 -6.77 2.40
N LYS A 192 42.87 -5.63 1.75
CA LYS A 192 41.69 -5.37 0.92
C LYS A 192 42.10 -5.32 -0.55
N ASP A 193 41.64 -6.29 -1.34
CA ASP A 193 41.79 -6.29 -2.79
C ASP A 193 40.52 -5.65 -3.40
N TYR A 194 40.66 -4.50 -4.05
CA TYR A 194 39.56 -3.71 -4.62
C TYR A 194 39.30 -4.06 -6.09
N TYR A 195 38.03 -4.13 -6.46
CA TYR A 195 37.55 -4.49 -7.80
C TYR A 195 36.48 -3.52 -8.27
N ASN A 196 36.50 -3.19 -9.55
CA ASN A 196 35.37 -2.59 -10.25
C ASN A 196 34.53 -3.71 -10.87
N ILE A 197 33.29 -3.82 -10.41
CA ILE A 197 32.35 -4.89 -10.72
C ILE A 197 31.23 -4.27 -11.54
N VAL A 198 31.03 -4.75 -12.76
CA VAL A 198 29.92 -4.32 -13.61
C VAL A 198 28.97 -5.49 -13.79
N ARG A 199 27.70 -5.23 -13.49
CA ARG A 199 26.60 -6.15 -13.78
C ARG A 199 25.66 -5.46 -14.76
N SER A 200 25.30 -6.18 -15.81
CA SER A 200 24.36 -5.71 -16.82
C SER A 200 23.21 -6.69 -16.94
N GLY A 201 22.08 -6.21 -17.43
CA GLY A 201 20.94 -7.06 -17.71
C GLY A 201 19.75 -6.28 -18.25
N GLU A 202 18.69 -7.03 -18.46
CA GLU A 202 17.40 -6.52 -18.90
C GLU A 202 16.28 -7.27 -18.18
N MET A 203 15.15 -6.60 -17.97
CA MET A 203 13.98 -7.16 -17.30
C MET A 203 12.72 -6.38 -17.67
N ASP A 204 11.58 -7.06 -17.65
CA ASP A 204 10.28 -6.49 -17.98
C ASP A 204 9.42 -6.29 -16.73
N PHE A 205 8.75 -5.15 -16.67
CA PHE A 205 7.78 -4.82 -15.63
C PHE A 205 6.40 -4.64 -16.24
N GLU A 206 5.38 -5.18 -15.57
CA GLU A 206 4.01 -5.14 -16.04
C GLU A 206 3.10 -4.52 -14.97
N ARG A 207 2.39 -3.45 -15.34
CA ARG A 207 1.33 -2.80 -14.56
C ARG A 207 1.74 -2.42 -13.13
N ILE A 208 2.87 -1.72 -13.00
CA ILE A 208 3.28 -1.11 -11.73
C ILE A 208 2.27 -0.01 -11.38
N PRO A 209 1.56 -0.10 -10.25
CA PRO A 209 0.61 0.93 -9.86
C PRO A 209 1.32 2.15 -9.28
N ALA A 210 0.86 3.33 -9.67
CA ALA A 210 1.08 4.59 -8.96
C ALA A 210 -0.30 5.24 -8.78
N ASP A 211 -0.66 5.59 -7.54
CA ASP A 211 -1.96 6.21 -7.29
C ASP A 211 -2.03 7.58 -7.95
N ALA A 212 -3.24 7.91 -8.40
CA ALA A 212 -3.52 9.10 -9.18
C ALA A 212 -4.42 10.08 -8.41
N SER A 213 -4.30 10.10 -7.08
CA SER A 213 -5.17 10.85 -6.16
C SER A 213 -4.36 11.58 -5.08
N THR A 214 -4.33 12.92 -5.10
CA THR A 214 -3.68 13.75 -4.07
C THR A 214 -4.25 13.57 -2.66
N LYS A 215 -5.52 13.13 -2.57
CA LYS A 215 -6.20 12.85 -1.28
C LYS A 215 -5.68 11.58 -0.60
N MET A 216 -4.95 10.73 -1.30
CA MET A 216 -4.46 9.45 -0.81
C MET A 216 -2.97 9.55 -0.49
N ASP A 217 -2.59 9.04 0.67
CA ASP A 217 -1.18 8.99 1.06
C ASP A 217 -0.47 7.86 0.31
N ASP A 218 0.52 8.22 -0.51
CA ASP A 218 1.35 7.31 -1.31
C ASP A 218 1.85 6.10 -0.51
N ALA A 219 2.38 6.34 0.70
CA ALA A 219 2.95 5.27 1.53
C ALA A 219 1.87 4.28 2.01
N THR A 220 0.67 4.77 2.30
CA THR A 220 -0.48 3.94 2.63
C THR A 220 -0.91 3.10 1.43
N MET A 221 -0.99 3.68 0.24
CA MET A 221 -1.35 2.97 -0.99
C MET A 221 -0.31 1.92 -1.41
N ASP A 222 0.97 2.27 -1.35
CA ASP A 222 2.10 1.35 -1.57
C ASP A 222 2.04 0.14 -0.61
N SER A 223 1.64 0.39 0.64
CA SER A 223 1.55 -0.65 1.66
C SER A 223 0.44 -1.66 1.37
N LEU A 224 -0.63 -1.27 0.66
CA LEU A 224 -1.75 -2.14 0.29
C LEU A 224 -1.39 -3.16 -0.79
N GLU A 225 -0.41 -2.83 -1.62
CA GLU A 225 0.10 -3.71 -2.67
C GLU A 225 0.77 -5.00 -2.09
N PRO A 226 0.90 -6.07 -2.90
CA PRO A 226 0.59 -6.17 -4.34
C PRO A 226 -0.90 -6.37 -4.63
N TYR A 227 -1.32 -5.88 -5.80
CA TYR A 227 -2.58 -6.29 -6.42
C TYR A 227 -2.30 -7.35 -7.48
N ASP A 228 -3.18 -8.34 -7.57
CA ASP A 228 -3.16 -9.35 -8.62
C ASP A 228 -3.82 -8.78 -9.88
N MET A 229 -2.98 -8.25 -10.76
CA MET A 229 -3.37 -7.62 -12.03
C MET A 229 -3.93 -8.62 -13.06
N SER A 230 -3.84 -9.93 -12.81
CA SER A 230 -4.46 -10.95 -13.68
C SER A 230 -5.98 -10.98 -13.54
N LYS A 231 -6.51 -10.46 -12.42
CA LYS A 231 -7.94 -10.34 -12.13
C LYS A 231 -8.52 -8.99 -12.53
N ALA A 232 -7.74 -8.13 -13.17
CA ALA A 232 -8.25 -6.90 -13.74
C ALA A 232 -9.18 -7.20 -14.92
N VAL A 233 -10.36 -6.59 -14.91
CA VAL A 233 -11.38 -6.73 -15.96
C VAL A 233 -11.55 -5.40 -16.69
N GLN A 234 -12.21 -5.45 -17.84
CA GLN A 234 -12.59 -4.21 -18.54
C GLN A 234 -13.61 -3.42 -17.71
N TYR A 235 -13.60 -2.11 -17.91
CA TYR A 235 -14.53 -1.21 -17.22
C TYR A 235 -15.98 -1.61 -17.41
N ASP A 236 -16.70 -1.60 -16.29
CA ASP A 236 -18.14 -1.74 -16.22
C ASP A 236 -18.67 -0.86 -15.08
N ALA A 237 -19.68 -0.05 -15.36
CA ALA A 237 -20.28 0.82 -14.35
C ALA A 237 -20.89 0.03 -13.17
N ALA A 238 -21.34 -1.20 -13.40
CA ALA A 238 -21.93 -2.06 -12.37
C ALA A 238 -20.99 -2.28 -11.17
N TYR A 239 -19.68 -2.36 -11.40
CA TYR A 239 -18.70 -2.59 -10.34
C TYR A 239 -18.64 -1.47 -9.28
N PHE A 240 -19.08 -0.26 -9.64
CA PHE A 240 -19.07 0.90 -8.75
C PHE A 240 -20.36 1.04 -7.93
N SER A 241 -21.39 0.24 -8.22
CA SER A 241 -22.65 0.30 -7.48
C SER A 241 -22.46 -0.16 -6.03
N GLY A 242 -22.69 0.75 -5.08
CA GLY A 242 -22.46 0.50 -3.65
C GLY A 242 -21.06 0.83 -3.15
N TYR A 243 -20.21 1.45 -3.99
CA TYR A 243 -18.86 1.88 -3.63
C TYR A 243 -18.65 3.35 -3.97
N LEU A 244 -17.84 4.04 -3.17
CA LEU A 244 -17.36 5.37 -3.55
C LEU A 244 -16.32 5.23 -4.66
N ALA A 245 -16.19 6.25 -5.50
CA ALA A 245 -15.11 6.34 -6.47
C ALA A 245 -14.78 7.80 -6.78
N ASP A 246 -13.50 8.12 -6.85
CA ASP A 246 -13.00 9.41 -7.34
C ASP A 246 -12.24 9.20 -8.67
N ARG A 247 -12.34 10.17 -9.58
CA ARG A 247 -11.49 10.32 -10.77
C ARG A 247 -10.08 10.69 -10.34
N TYR A 248 -9.13 10.48 -11.25
CA TYR A 248 -7.77 10.95 -11.01
C TYR A 248 -7.69 12.48 -10.97
N ASP A 249 -6.85 12.99 -10.08
CA ASP A 249 -6.46 14.41 -10.00
C ASP A 249 -4.95 14.61 -10.19
N VAL A 250 -4.20 13.51 -10.33
CA VAL A 250 -2.79 13.47 -10.72
C VAL A 250 -2.69 12.91 -12.14
N GLU A 251 -2.10 13.68 -13.04
CA GLU A 251 -1.93 13.30 -14.45
C GLU A 251 -0.89 12.18 -14.61
N GLU A 252 -1.00 11.39 -15.68
CA GLU A 252 -0.07 10.29 -16.01
C GLU A 252 1.40 10.75 -15.94
N LYS A 253 1.73 11.88 -16.58
CA LYS A 253 3.11 12.38 -16.62
C LYS A 253 3.65 12.80 -15.24
N GLU A 254 2.78 13.17 -14.32
CA GLU A 254 3.15 13.56 -12.97
C GLU A 254 3.41 12.35 -12.07
N ALA A 255 2.67 11.26 -12.26
CA ALA A 255 2.87 10.00 -11.53
C ALA A 255 4.03 9.14 -12.11
N GLN A 256 4.40 9.33 -13.38
CA GLN A 256 5.43 8.55 -14.07
C GLN A 256 6.80 8.48 -13.36
N PRO A 257 7.38 9.57 -12.82
CA PRO A 257 8.68 9.52 -12.14
C PRO A 257 8.73 8.52 -10.99
N ARG A 258 7.64 8.38 -10.23
CA ARG A 258 7.54 7.42 -9.13
C ARG A 258 7.65 5.97 -9.61
N ALA A 259 6.98 5.63 -10.71
CA ALA A 259 7.12 4.31 -11.32
C ALA A 259 8.55 4.06 -11.84
N ASN A 260 9.16 5.06 -12.48
CA ASN A 260 10.55 4.97 -12.96
C ASN A 260 11.54 4.73 -11.82
N ASP A 261 11.36 5.40 -10.67
CA ASP A 261 12.19 5.21 -9.49
C ASP A 261 12.06 3.79 -8.94
N ARG A 262 10.84 3.26 -8.85
CA ARG A 262 10.60 1.88 -8.38
C ARG A 262 11.26 0.84 -9.29
N VAL A 263 11.19 1.04 -10.61
CA VAL A 263 11.85 0.20 -11.61
C VAL A 263 13.37 0.26 -11.44
N THR A 264 13.92 1.46 -11.33
CA THR A 264 15.37 1.70 -11.21
C THR A 264 15.93 1.05 -9.95
N HIS A 265 15.24 1.20 -8.81
CA HIS A 265 15.62 0.54 -7.56
C HIS A 265 15.55 -0.98 -7.65
N THR A 266 14.48 -1.57 -8.19
CA THR A 266 14.41 -3.03 -8.38
C THR A 266 15.51 -3.52 -9.31
N PHE A 267 15.80 -2.80 -10.40
CA PHE A 267 16.88 -3.14 -11.32
C PHE A 267 18.22 -3.18 -10.58
N LYS A 268 18.52 -2.13 -9.80
CA LYS A 268 19.73 -2.06 -8.96
C LYS A 268 19.84 -3.19 -7.96
N GLU A 269 18.76 -3.48 -7.23
CA GLU A 269 18.72 -4.57 -6.25
C GLU A 269 19.06 -5.91 -6.92
N LYS A 270 18.46 -6.20 -8.08
CA LYS A 270 18.74 -7.43 -8.83
C LYS A 270 20.18 -7.49 -9.33
N MET A 271 20.74 -6.38 -9.79
CA MET A 271 22.17 -6.30 -10.14
C MET A 271 23.08 -6.49 -8.93
N ARG A 272 22.70 -5.94 -7.78
CA ARG A 272 23.45 -6.07 -6.52
C ARG A 272 23.40 -7.50 -5.97
N GLU A 273 22.26 -8.19 -6.06
CA GLU A 273 22.08 -9.61 -5.70
C GLU A 273 23.00 -10.53 -6.54
N ALA A 274 23.29 -10.15 -7.78
CA ALA A 274 24.20 -10.89 -8.66
C ALA A 274 25.70 -10.69 -8.33
N VAL A 275 26.05 -9.75 -7.43
CA VAL A 275 27.42 -9.56 -6.96
C VAL A 275 27.68 -10.47 -5.76
N LYS A 276 28.41 -11.56 -6.01
CA LYS A 276 28.80 -12.57 -5.01
C LYS A 276 30.31 -12.53 -4.75
N ASP A 277 30.75 -13.10 -3.64
CA ASP A 277 32.17 -13.27 -3.26
C ASP A 277 32.94 -12.00 -2.86
N TYR A 278 32.23 -10.94 -2.48
CA TYR A 278 32.82 -9.69 -1.98
C TYR A 278 32.37 -9.40 -0.55
N SER A 279 33.30 -8.98 0.31
CA SER A 279 33.04 -8.67 1.72
C SER A 279 32.37 -7.30 1.89
N GLU A 280 32.79 -6.32 1.08
CA GLU A 280 32.20 -4.98 1.01
C GLU A 280 31.82 -4.72 -0.45
N VAL A 281 30.67 -4.09 -0.68
CA VAL A 281 30.23 -3.67 -2.01
C VAL A 281 29.55 -2.32 -1.91
N LYS A 282 29.99 -1.37 -2.73
CA LYS A 282 29.45 -0.01 -2.80
C LYS A 282 29.05 0.31 -4.25
N GLU A 283 27.84 0.83 -4.43
CA GLU A 283 27.41 1.33 -5.74
C GLU A 283 28.22 2.57 -6.16
N LYS A 284 28.60 2.65 -7.44
CA LYS A 284 29.38 3.76 -8.01
C LYS A 284 28.62 4.53 -9.05
N SER A 285 28.04 3.84 -10.03
CA SER A 285 27.32 4.47 -11.12
C SER A 285 26.31 3.49 -11.72
N GLU A 286 25.29 4.05 -12.34
CA GLU A 286 24.26 3.30 -13.03
C GLU A 286 23.97 3.91 -14.40
N SER A 287 23.59 3.06 -15.34
CA SER A 287 23.05 3.47 -16.64
C SER A 287 21.90 2.55 -16.96
N ILE A 288 20.68 3.03 -16.74
CA ILE A 288 19.44 2.28 -16.96
C ILE A 288 18.63 3.05 -18.00
N ARG A 289 18.16 2.33 -19.01
CA ARG A 289 17.25 2.85 -20.04
C ARG A 289 15.92 2.13 -19.90
N LEU A 290 14.86 2.93 -19.84
CA LEU A 290 13.49 2.46 -19.85
C LEU A 290 12.95 2.62 -21.28
N SER A 291 12.28 1.59 -21.79
CA SER A 291 11.73 1.55 -23.14
C SER A 291 10.39 0.82 -23.14
N ASN A 292 9.64 0.90 -24.25
CA ASN A 292 8.29 0.31 -24.37
C ASN A 292 7.35 0.72 -23.23
N ALA A 293 7.40 2.01 -22.86
CA ALA A 293 6.56 2.55 -21.80
C ALA A 293 5.08 2.53 -22.25
N LYS A 294 4.23 1.94 -21.42
CA LYS A 294 2.78 1.93 -21.57
C LYS A 294 2.17 2.33 -20.23
N ALA A 295 1.21 3.25 -20.25
CA ALA A 295 0.36 3.57 -19.12
C ALA A 295 -1.08 3.13 -19.42
N GLU A 296 -1.76 2.57 -18.43
CA GLU A 296 -3.18 2.24 -18.46
C GLU A 296 -3.84 2.88 -17.23
N TYR A 297 -5.03 3.44 -17.38
CA TYR A 297 -5.80 3.97 -16.25
C TYR A 297 -6.60 2.84 -15.60
N ALA A 298 -6.47 2.67 -14.29
CA ALA A 298 -7.16 1.63 -13.55
C ALA A 298 -7.81 2.11 -12.25
N MET A 299 -8.90 1.45 -11.86
CA MET A 299 -9.55 1.64 -10.57
C MET A 299 -9.29 0.43 -9.67
N LEU A 300 -8.67 0.67 -8.51
CA LEU A 300 -8.31 -0.37 -7.55
C LEU A 300 -9.19 -0.30 -6.30
N PRO A 301 -9.65 -1.45 -5.77
CA PRO A 301 -10.60 -1.49 -4.66
C PRO A 301 -9.88 -1.38 -3.33
N VAL A 302 -10.26 -0.40 -2.52
CA VAL A 302 -9.71 -0.14 -1.19
C VAL A 302 -10.83 0.08 -0.19
N TRP A 303 -10.79 -0.63 0.93
CA TRP A 303 -11.59 -0.29 2.09
C TRP A 303 -10.82 0.70 2.97
N MET A 304 -11.39 1.86 3.23
CA MET A 304 -10.77 2.92 4.00
C MET A 304 -11.56 3.21 5.27
N MET A 305 -10.85 3.53 6.35
CA MET A 305 -11.45 4.07 7.57
C MET A 305 -10.51 5.12 8.16
N THR A 306 -11.10 6.24 8.58
CA THR A 306 -10.37 7.34 9.20
C THR A 306 -10.96 7.65 10.58
N THR A 307 -10.12 7.76 11.60
CA THR A 307 -10.55 8.13 12.95
C THR A 307 -9.65 9.21 13.54
N LYS A 308 -10.18 10.02 14.46
CA LYS A 308 -9.42 11.06 15.16
C LYS A 308 -9.19 10.67 16.61
N TYR A 309 -7.97 10.82 17.09
CA TYR A 309 -7.57 10.59 18.47
C TYR A 309 -6.48 11.58 18.88
N GLU A 310 -6.69 12.32 19.98
CA GLU A 310 -5.78 13.37 20.47
C GLU A 310 -5.32 14.34 19.35
N ASP A 311 -6.30 14.88 18.62
CA ASP A 311 -6.14 15.81 17.48
C ASP A 311 -5.33 15.26 16.28
N LYS A 312 -4.98 13.98 16.29
CA LYS A 312 -4.34 13.29 15.18
C LYS A 312 -5.33 12.41 14.44
N THR A 313 -5.24 12.43 13.13
CA THR A 313 -6.03 11.60 12.24
C THR A 313 -5.26 10.32 11.94
N TYR A 314 -5.91 9.17 12.14
CA TYR A 314 -5.37 7.84 11.86
C TYR A 314 -6.18 7.22 10.73
N THR A 315 -5.49 6.87 9.66
CA THR A 315 -6.06 6.26 8.46
C THR A 315 -5.68 4.79 8.40
N PHE A 316 -6.67 3.97 8.07
CA PHE A 316 -6.54 2.54 7.88
C PHE A 316 -7.01 2.19 6.47
N GLY A 317 -6.20 1.45 5.75
CA GLY A 317 -6.52 0.92 4.43
C GLY A 317 -6.57 -0.61 4.47
N ILE A 318 -7.49 -1.21 3.76
CA ILE A 318 -7.53 -2.65 3.51
C ILE A 318 -7.67 -2.87 2.01
N ASN A 319 -6.81 -3.72 1.46
CA ASN A 319 -6.84 -4.07 0.05
C ASN A 319 -8.14 -4.84 -0.24
N GLY A 320 -9.00 -4.30 -1.09
CA GLY A 320 -10.32 -4.85 -1.40
C GLY A 320 -10.29 -6.18 -2.16
N GLN A 321 -9.13 -6.58 -2.67
CA GLN A 321 -8.90 -7.85 -3.36
C GLN A 321 -8.29 -8.92 -2.42
N SER A 322 -7.23 -8.57 -1.68
CA SER A 322 -6.47 -9.53 -0.86
C SER A 322 -6.85 -9.53 0.63
N GLY A 323 -7.50 -8.48 1.11
CA GLY A 323 -7.82 -8.27 2.53
C GLY A 323 -6.62 -7.83 3.38
N LYS A 324 -5.47 -7.55 2.75
CA LYS A 324 -4.28 -7.03 3.44
C LYS A 324 -4.59 -5.70 4.10
N MET A 325 -4.34 -5.60 5.41
CA MET A 325 -4.63 -4.42 6.22
C MET A 325 -3.36 -3.61 6.48
N VAL A 326 -3.47 -2.29 6.36
CA VAL A 326 -2.42 -1.32 6.66
C VAL A 326 -2.97 -0.17 7.48
N GLY A 327 -2.14 0.39 8.34
CA GLY A 327 -2.48 1.60 9.06
C GLY A 327 -1.53 1.89 10.20
N SER A 328 -1.75 3.02 10.84
CA SER A 328 -1.00 3.47 12.00
C SER A 328 -1.89 3.54 13.23
N LEU A 329 -1.36 3.13 14.37
CA LEU A 329 -2.04 3.16 15.66
C LEU A 329 -1.37 4.17 16.60
N PRO A 330 -2.14 4.87 17.45
CA PRO A 330 -1.56 5.73 18.48
C PRO A 330 -0.72 4.91 19.46
N VAL A 331 0.42 5.47 19.85
CA VAL A 331 1.33 4.86 20.82
C VAL A 331 1.17 5.55 22.17
N ASP A 332 0.74 4.80 23.18
CA ASP A 332 0.75 5.24 24.57
C ASP A 332 2.21 5.25 25.08
N MET A 333 2.78 6.44 25.23
CA MET A 333 4.16 6.62 25.69
C MET A 333 4.33 6.16 27.16
N GLY A 334 3.29 6.25 27.99
CA GLY A 334 3.32 5.72 29.35
C GLY A 334 3.47 4.20 29.35
N LYS A 335 2.69 3.50 28.51
CA LYS A 335 2.86 2.04 28.32
C LYS A 335 4.22 1.70 27.70
N TYR A 336 4.73 2.52 26.77
CA TYR A 336 6.06 2.32 26.17
C TYR A 336 7.16 2.32 27.24
N TYR A 337 7.24 3.36 28.07
CA TYR A 337 8.24 3.43 29.14
C TYR A 337 8.04 2.34 30.19
N LYS A 338 6.78 1.98 30.51
CA LYS A 338 6.48 0.86 31.41
C LYS A 338 7.08 -0.46 30.90
N TYR A 339 6.87 -0.81 29.64
CA TYR A 339 7.43 -2.06 29.08
C TYR A 339 8.94 -2.01 28.94
N LEU A 340 9.52 -0.85 28.62
CA LEU A 340 10.97 -0.65 28.59
C LEU A 340 11.58 -0.92 29.98
N ILE A 341 11.05 -0.29 31.02
CA ILE A 341 11.57 -0.44 32.39
C ILE A 341 11.37 -1.87 32.89
N ILE A 342 10.18 -2.46 32.72
CA ILE A 342 9.91 -3.84 33.18
C ILE A 342 10.87 -4.83 32.52
N THR A 343 11.07 -4.73 31.20
CA THR A 343 11.98 -5.65 30.51
C THR A 343 13.43 -5.45 30.89
N ALA A 344 13.88 -4.20 31.04
CA ALA A 344 15.22 -3.91 31.55
C ALA A 344 15.45 -4.47 32.96
N LEU A 345 14.46 -4.35 33.87
CA LEU A 345 14.56 -4.90 35.23
C LEU A 345 14.58 -6.44 35.24
N ILE A 346 13.77 -7.08 34.41
CA ILE A 346 13.76 -8.56 34.29
C ILE A 346 15.11 -9.05 33.75
N THR A 347 15.65 -8.44 32.69
CA THR A 347 16.95 -8.83 32.14
C THR A 347 18.08 -8.58 33.13
N MET A 348 17.99 -7.50 33.91
CA MET A 348 18.95 -7.19 34.96
C MET A 348 18.91 -8.26 36.06
N ALA A 349 17.73 -8.66 36.53
CA ALA A 349 17.59 -9.71 37.53
C ALA A 349 18.14 -11.07 37.04
N ILE A 350 17.88 -11.43 35.78
CA ILE A 350 18.40 -12.66 35.16
C ILE A 350 19.93 -12.62 35.07
N MET A 351 20.50 -11.50 34.61
CA MET A 351 21.96 -11.37 34.55
C MET A 351 22.60 -11.37 35.94
N GLN A 352 21.97 -10.76 36.94
CA GLN A 352 22.49 -10.78 38.31
C GLN A 352 22.51 -12.19 38.89
N ALA A 353 21.45 -12.96 38.67
CA ALA A 353 21.40 -14.37 39.07
C ALA A 353 22.48 -15.19 38.34
N GLY A 354 22.70 -14.94 37.04
CA GLY A 354 23.75 -15.57 36.25
C GLY A 354 25.16 -15.23 36.74
N ILE A 355 25.44 -13.96 37.03
CA ILE A 355 26.72 -13.51 37.58
C ILE A 355 26.95 -14.13 38.96
N TYR A 356 25.94 -14.11 39.83
CA TYR A 356 26.02 -14.74 41.15
C TYR A 356 26.41 -16.21 41.06
N PHE A 357 25.77 -16.96 40.16
CA PHE A 357 26.04 -18.39 39.95
C PHE A 357 27.42 -18.66 39.32
N LEU A 358 27.81 -17.91 38.29
CA LEU A 358 29.06 -18.14 37.55
C LEU A 358 30.30 -17.62 38.29
N MET A 359 30.17 -16.50 39.00
CA MET A 359 31.28 -15.85 39.71
C MET A 359 31.26 -16.13 41.23
N GLN A 360 30.47 -17.11 41.68
CA GLN A 360 30.33 -17.50 43.09
C GLN A 360 30.07 -16.30 44.03
N GLY A 361 29.26 -15.33 43.58
CA GLY A 361 28.94 -14.12 44.33
C GLY A 361 29.98 -12.99 44.27
N ASN A 362 31.06 -13.10 43.48
CA ASN A 362 31.99 -12.00 43.26
C ASN A 362 31.48 -11.03 42.19
N PHE A 363 30.92 -9.90 42.63
CA PHE A 363 30.51 -8.80 41.77
C PHE A 363 31.65 -7.81 41.56
N THR A 364 31.97 -7.50 40.30
CA THR A 364 32.95 -6.47 39.93
C THR A 364 32.23 -5.26 39.34
N ALA A 365 32.81 -4.06 39.47
CA ALA A 365 32.22 -2.85 38.90
C ALA A 365 32.04 -2.97 37.37
N THR A 366 32.95 -3.67 36.68
CA THR A 366 32.86 -3.90 35.24
C THR A 366 31.70 -4.82 34.86
N THR A 367 31.48 -5.91 35.61
CA THR A 367 30.36 -6.84 35.35
C THR A 367 28.99 -6.19 35.59
N GLU A 368 28.87 -5.35 36.62
CA GLU A 368 27.65 -4.60 36.91
C GLU A 368 27.33 -3.56 35.82
N ILE A 369 28.34 -2.80 35.38
CA ILE A 369 28.17 -1.84 34.28
C ILE A 369 27.74 -2.55 33.00
N VAL A 370 28.37 -3.68 32.66
CA VAL A 370 28.02 -4.48 31.48
C VAL A 370 26.59 -5.01 31.58
N ALA A 371 26.19 -5.55 32.74
CA ALA A 371 24.83 -6.05 32.95
C ALA A 371 23.78 -4.93 32.85
N LEU A 372 24.06 -3.73 33.38
CA LEU A 372 23.17 -2.58 33.25
C LEU A 372 23.01 -2.16 31.79
N VAL A 373 24.13 -2.03 31.06
CA VAL A 373 24.12 -1.61 29.65
C VAL A 373 23.37 -2.61 28.79
N ILE A 374 23.65 -3.91 28.92
CA ILE A 374 22.96 -4.96 28.16
C ILE A 374 21.46 -4.96 28.49
N SER A 375 21.08 -4.82 29.76
CA SER A 375 19.67 -4.78 30.17
C SER A 375 18.93 -3.59 29.56
N ALA A 376 19.56 -2.41 29.55
CA ALA A 376 18.99 -1.21 28.93
C ALA A 376 18.83 -1.39 27.41
N ILE A 377 19.82 -1.99 26.73
CA ILE A 377 19.76 -2.27 25.30
C ILE A 377 18.61 -3.26 25.00
N VAL A 378 18.50 -4.36 25.74
CA VAL A 378 17.43 -5.35 25.52
C VAL A 378 16.06 -4.73 25.77
N GLY A 379 15.91 -3.95 26.84
CA GLY A 379 14.66 -3.24 27.13
C GLY A 379 14.28 -2.23 26.03
N PHE A 380 15.27 -1.50 25.50
CA PHE A 380 15.08 -0.59 24.38
C PHE A 380 14.69 -1.32 23.09
N ILE A 381 15.39 -2.41 22.74
CA ILE A 381 15.08 -3.22 21.55
C ILE A 381 13.66 -3.79 21.64
N TYR A 382 13.27 -4.32 22.79
CA TYR A 382 11.92 -4.86 22.98
C TYR A 382 10.85 -3.77 22.90
N ALA A 383 11.05 -2.63 23.57
CA ALA A 383 10.11 -1.51 23.51
C ALA A 383 9.98 -0.95 22.09
N GLN A 384 11.09 -0.86 21.33
CA GLN A 384 11.07 -0.45 19.93
C GLN A 384 10.39 -1.46 19.02
N SER A 385 10.57 -2.76 19.26
CA SER A 385 9.83 -3.81 18.55
C SER A 385 8.31 -3.65 18.76
N LEU A 386 7.87 -3.41 20.01
CA LEU A 386 6.46 -3.12 20.29
C LEU A 386 5.97 -1.85 19.59
N LYS A 387 6.80 -0.80 19.53
CA LYS A 387 6.47 0.46 18.84
C LYS A 387 6.39 0.28 17.34
N SER A 388 7.32 -0.45 16.74
CA SER A 388 7.32 -0.77 15.32
C SER A 388 6.10 -1.58 14.92
N ALA A 389 5.57 -2.43 15.80
CA ALA A 389 4.35 -3.20 15.56
C ALA A 389 3.06 -2.35 15.53
N MET A 390 3.13 -1.04 15.81
CA MET A 390 1.98 -0.12 15.83
C MET A 390 1.72 0.56 14.48
N SER A 391 2.67 0.53 13.54
CA SER A 391 2.48 1.06 12.19
C SER A 391 2.94 0.04 11.17
N THR A 392 2.09 -0.24 10.18
CA THR A 392 2.44 -1.08 9.02
C THR A 392 2.58 -0.28 7.73
N VAL A 393 2.42 1.04 7.80
CA VAL A 393 2.59 1.95 6.66
C VAL A 393 4.08 2.12 6.37
N ALA A 394 4.46 1.81 5.13
CA ALA A 394 5.80 1.99 4.60
C ALA A 394 5.72 2.32 3.10
N ALA A 395 6.45 3.35 2.68
CA ALA A 395 6.63 3.65 1.25
C ALA A 395 7.38 2.50 0.57
N LYS A 396 6.94 2.12 -0.63
CA LYS A 396 7.64 1.14 -1.43
C LYS A 396 8.52 1.82 -2.45
N HIS A 397 9.81 1.52 -2.35
CA HIS A 397 10.80 2.01 -3.31
C HIS A 397 11.06 1.00 -4.43
N THR A 398 10.40 -0.16 -4.44
CA THR A 398 10.68 -1.25 -5.40
C THR A 398 9.40 -1.72 -6.11
N ALA A 399 9.59 -2.21 -7.34
CA ALA A 399 8.56 -2.81 -8.20
C ALA A 399 8.69 -4.33 -8.30
N THR A 400 9.37 -4.99 -7.36
CA THR A 400 9.69 -6.43 -7.42
C THR A 400 8.44 -7.33 -7.58
N GLY A 401 7.30 -6.93 -7.01
CA GLY A 401 6.03 -7.66 -7.15
C GLY A 401 5.40 -7.62 -8.56
N TYR A 402 5.86 -6.71 -9.42
CA TYR A 402 5.38 -6.51 -10.79
C TYR A 402 6.43 -6.86 -11.84
N LEU A 403 7.54 -7.47 -11.41
CA LEU A 403 8.53 -8.00 -12.32
C LEU A 403 7.95 -9.23 -13.03
N LYS A 404 7.94 -9.21 -14.36
CA LYS A 404 7.46 -10.34 -15.16
C LYS A 404 8.34 -11.56 -14.90
N GLN A 405 7.72 -12.67 -14.48
CA GLN A 405 8.44 -13.90 -14.17
C GLN A 405 9.24 -14.39 -15.39
N GLY A 406 10.52 -14.72 -15.17
CA GLY A 406 11.42 -15.20 -16.23
C GLY A 406 11.92 -14.14 -17.21
N SER A 407 11.56 -12.87 -17.05
CA SER A 407 12.06 -11.78 -17.93
C SER A 407 13.50 -11.35 -17.62
N LEU A 408 13.97 -11.60 -16.39
CA LEU A 408 15.31 -11.21 -15.97
C LEU A 408 16.39 -11.95 -16.77
N ARG A 409 17.13 -11.21 -17.58
CA ARG A 409 18.27 -11.73 -18.35
C ARG A 409 19.52 -10.97 -17.94
N MET A 410 20.45 -11.69 -17.35
CA MET A 410 21.74 -11.13 -16.95
C MET A 410 22.71 -11.14 -18.13
N GLY A 411 23.42 -10.04 -18.33
CA GLY A 411 24.55 -9.97 -19.25
C GLY A 411 25.81 -10.61 -18.65
N SER A 412 26.90 -10.61 -19.42
CA SER A 412 28.18 -11.14 -18.97
C SER A 412 28.72 -10.34 -17.77
N PRO A 413 29.07 -11.00 -16.65
CA PRO A 413 29.65 -10.33 -15.50
C PRO A 413 31.07 -9.85 -15.85
N VAL A 414 31.44 -8.66 -15.38
CA VAL A 414 32.78 -8.09 -15.58
C VAL A 414 33.33 -7.66 -14.22
N ASP A 415 34.40 -8.31 -13.77
CA ASP A 415 35.08 -7.99 -12.51
C ASP A 415 36.54 -7.61 -12.83
N ARG A 416 36.87 -6.33 -12.69
CA ARG A 416 38.22 -5.80 -12.97
C ARG A 416 38.92 -5.47 -11.67
N PHE A 417 40.09 -6.06 -11.45
CA PHE A 417 40.95 -5.68 -10.34
C PHE A 417 41.41 -4.22 -10.49
N LEU A 418 41.42 -3.47 -9.39
CA LEU A 418 41.88 -2.08 -9.35
C LEU A 418 43.23 -1.98 -8.65
N PHE A 419 43.26 -2.24 -7.34
CA PHE A 419 44.47 -2.18 -6.52
C PHE A 419 44.27 -2.94 -5.20
N THR A 420 45.38 -3.14 -4.49
CA THR A 420 45.40 -3.73 -3.15
C THR A 420 45.78 -2.65 -2.13
N LYS A 421 45.10 -2.65 -0.98
CA LYS A 421 45.52 -1.93 0.23
C LYS A 421 45.80 -2.93 1.34
N THR A 422 46.93 -2.78 2.04
CA THR A 422 47.26 -3.60 3.21
C THR A 422 47.43 -2.68 4.41
N GLU A 423 46.65 -2.90 5.46
CA GLU A 423 46.76 -2.21 6.74
C GLU A 423 47.31 -3.18 7.79
N LYS A 424 48.09 -2.63 8.73
CA LYS A 424 48.76 -3.38 9.79
C LYS A 424 48.42 -2.73 11.12
N HIS A 425 47.86 -3.51 12.04
CA HIS A 425 47.48 -3.06 13.38
C HIS A 425 48.36 -3.76 14.42
N GLU A 426 48.95 -3.01 15.34
CA GLU A 426 49.74 -3.57 16.45
C GLU A 426 48.80 -4.20 17.48
N LYS A 427 49.09 -5.44 17.87
CA LYS A 427 48.31 -6.12 18.92
C LYS A 427 48.59 -5.44 20.26
N PRO A 428 47.59 -5.31 21.15
CA PRO A 428 47.83 -4.80 22.49
C PRO A 428 48.89 -5.67 23.17
N LYS A 429 49.98 -5.04 23.62
CA LYS A 429 51.01 -5.73 24.39
C LYS A 429 50.36 -6.22 25.68
N ASN A 430 50.24 -7.54 25.84
CA ASN A 430 49.99 -8.13 27.15
C ASN A 430 51.21 -7.81 28.00
N ASN A 431 51.15 -6.71 28.75
CA ASN A 431 52.03 -6.51 29.89
C ASN A 431 51.59 -7.53 30.94
N GLY A 432 52.28 -8.67 30.96
CA GLY A 432 52.10 -9.73 31.95
C GLY A 432 52.53 -9.30 33.35
#